data_AF-A0AAD6I3U8-F1
#
_entry.id   AF-A0AAD6I3U8-F1
#
_cell.length_a   1.000
_cell.length_b   1.000
_cell.length_c   1.000
_cell.angle_alpha   90.00
_cell.angle_beta   90.00
_cell.angle_gamma   90.00
#
_symmetry.space_group_name_H-M   'P 1'
#
loop_
_entity.id
_entity.type
_entity.pdbx_description
1 polymer ?
#
loop_
_entity_poly.entity_id
_entity_poly.type
_entity_poly.pdbx_seq_one_letter_code
_entity_poly.pdbx_strand_id
1 'polypeptide(L)'
;MYDRCRGEIGLKNWEYIRGDLIIAADGVNLVARTILEESGRSSFENTGVAAYRATVDVERIKNDPEPSWLLDRPSLNLWLDSVDFLVRVGDQRHVMTYIIGAGKSFNMALSHPDHSDPSTWDQATALAD
;
A
#
# COMPACT_ATOMS: atom_id res chain seq x y z
N MET A 1 11.01 21.29 2.80
CA MET A 1 9.89 21.98 3.48
C MET A 1 9.25 22.94 2.50
N TYR A 2 7.93 22.99 2.42
CA TYR A 2 7.23 23.90 1.52
C TYR A 2 6.99 25.26 2.20
N ASP A 3 7.17 26.35 1.46
CA ASP A 3 6.80 27.71 1.86
C ASP A 3 5.75 28.25 0.88
N ARG A 4 4.49 28.26 1.33
CA ARG A 4 3.34 28.75 0.56
C ARG A 4 3.43 30.24 0.25
N CYS A 5 3.97 31.04 1.16
CA CYS A 5 4.01 32.50 1.03
C CYS A 5 5.06 32.95 0.02
N ARG A 6 6.16 32.21 -0.08
CA ARG A 6 7.28 32.55 -0.97
C ARG A 6 7.26 31.83 -2.31
N GLY A 7 6.48 30.76 -2.42
CA GLY A 7 6.53 29.86 -3.57
C GLY A 7 7.89 29.14 -3.61
N GLU A 8 8.33 28.64 -2.46
CA GLU A 8 9.66 28.03 -2.29
C GLU A 8 9.60 26.61 -1.71
N ILE A 9 10.59 25.79 -2.06
CA ILE A 9 10.88 24.51 -1.40
C ILE A 9 12.28 24.52 -0.79
N GLY A 10 12.38 24.18 0.50
CA GLY A 10 13.65 23.93 1.18
C GLY A 10 14.08 22.46 1.06
N LEU A 11 15.31 22.24 0.63
CA LEU A 11 15.93 20.93 0.45
C LEU A 11 16.72 20.50 1.71
N LYS A 12 17.08 19.21 1.81
CA LYS A 12 17.83 18.68 2.97
C LYS A 12 19.23 19.30 3.14
N ASN A 13 19.82 19.80 2.05
CA ASN A 13 21.11 20.46 2.02
C ASN A 13 21.03 21.96 2.34
N TRP A 14 19.89 22.45 2.85
CA TRP A 14 19.64 23.85 3.17
C TRP A 14 19.55 24.80 1.97
N GLU A 15 19.45 24.26 0.75
CA GLU A 15 19.15 25.05 -0.43
C GLU A 15 17.65 25.33 -0.54
N TYR A 16 17.32 26.47 -1.14
CA TYR A 16 15.95 26.90 -1.39
C TYR A 16 15.74 27.09 -2.88
N ILE A 17 14.70 26.47 -3.42
CA ILE A 17 14.30 26.60 -4.82
C ILE A 17 12.99 27.36 -4.87
N ARG A 18 12.96 28.46 -5.62
CA ARG A 18 11.77 29.27 -5.87
C ARG A 18 11.20 28.99 -7.25
N GLY A 19 9.88 28.99 -7.39
CA GLY A 19 9.22 28.87 -8.67
C GLY A 19 7.90 29.62 -8.72
N ASP A 20 7.43 29.90 -9.94
CA ASP A 20 6.10 30.50 -10.16
C ASP A 20 4.96 29.52 -9.81
N LEU A 21 5.24 28.21 -9.87
CA LEU A 21 4.33 27.13 -9.51
C LEU A 21 5.11 25.98 -8.86
N ILE A 22 4.59 25.49 -7.73
CA ILE A 22 5.06 24.26 -7.08
C ILE A 22 3.94 23.23 -7.15
N ILE A 23 4.23 22.07 -7.75
CA ILE A 23 3.32 20.92 -7.77
C ILE A 23 3.78 19.94 -6.70
N ALA A 24 3.02 19.85 -5.60
CA ALA A 24 3.28 18.90 -4.54
C ALA A 24 2.68 17.53 -4.89
N ALA A 25 3.54 16.60 -5.30
CA ALA A 25 3.20 15.20 -5.59
C ALA A 25 3.88 14.23 -4.61
N ASP A 26 3.88 14.58 -3.31
CA ASP A 26 4.62 13.92 -2.23
C ASP A 26 3.91 12.71 -1.59
N GLY A 27 2.99 12.07 -2.32
CA GLY A 27 2.37 10.80 -1.93
C GLY A 27 1.17 10.93 -1.00
N VAL A 28 0.92 9.95 -0.13
CA VAL A 28 -0.24 9.96 0.80
C VAL A 28 0.09 10.60 2.15
N ASN A 29 1.35 10.53 2.60
CA ASN A 29 1.84 11.10 3.86
C ASN A 29 2.20 12.60 3.72
N LEU A 30 1.33 13.35 3.02
CA LEU A 30 1.58 14.67 2.44
C LEU A 30 2.06 15.71 3.45
N VAL A 31 3.29 16.18 3.30
CA VAL A 31 3.80 17.36 3.99
C VAL A 31 3.22 18.63 3.37
N ALA A 32 2.94 18.62 2.06
CA ALA A 32 2.31 19.75 1.40
C ALA A 32 0.86 19.99 1.85
N ARG A 33 0.13 18.95 2.28
CA ARG A 33 -1.26 19.11 2.74
C ARG A 33 -1.33 19.95 4.02
N THR A 34 -0.40 19.75 4.95
CA THR A 34 -0.40 20.44 6.25
C THR A 34 -0.20 21.96 6.14
N ILE A 35 0.45 22.45 5.07
CA ILE A 35 0.62 23.88 4.81
C ILE A 35 -0.56 24.50 4.04
N LEU A 36 -1.44 23.66 3.46
CA LEU A 36 -2.65 24.06 2.75
C LEU A 36 -3.87 24.04 3.68
N GLU A 37 -3.91 23.11 4.64
CA GLU A 37 -4.99 22.99 5.63
C GLU A 37 -4.74 23.93 6.83
N GLU A 38 -5.55 24.98 6.94
CA GLU A 38 -5.47 25.98 8.03
C GLU A 38 -5.81 25.41 9.42
N SER A 39 -6.48 24.25 9.49
CA SER A 39 -6.97 23.64 10.73
C SER A 39 -6.00 22.65 11.39
N GLY A 40 -4.85 22.35 10.76
CA GLY A 40 -3.81 21.47 11.31
C GLY A 40 -4.24 20.02 11.54
N ARG A 41 -5.41 19.59 11.05
CA ARG A 41 -5.90 18.22 11.15
C ARG A 41 -6.14 17.64 9.78
N SER A 42 -5.17 16.87 9.31
CA SER A 42 -5.47 15.81 8.34
C SER A 42 -6.15 14.68 9.11
N SER A 43 -7.49 14.65 9.13
CA SER A 43 -8.23 13.51 9.67
C SER A 43 -8.16 12.37 8.65
N PHE A 44 -7.00 11.71 8.58
CA PHE A 44 -6.98 10.36 8.02
C PHE A 44 -7.78 9.49 8.99
N GLU A 45 -8.97 9.10 8.58
CA GLU A 45 -9.73 8.09 9.31
C GLU A 45 -9.08 6.74 9.04
N ASN A 46 -8.75 6.02 10.11
CA ASN A 46 -8.25 4.66 9.98
C ASN A 46 -9.34 3.81 9.30
N THR A 47 -9.02 3.26 8.14
CA THR A 47 -9.95 2.44 7.34
C THR A 47 -10.27 1.10 8.00
N GLY A 48 -9.55 0.73 9.06
CA GLY A 48 -9.69 -0.53 9.78
C GLY A 48 -9.14 -1.73 9.02
N VAL A 49 -8.34 -1.49 7.97
CA VAL A 49 -7.79 -2.53 7.10
C VAL A 49 -6.33 -2.23 6.75
N ALA A 50 -5.53 -3.28 6.71
CA ALA A 50 -4.17 -3.29 6.18
C ALA A 50 -4.06 -4.31 5.04
N ALA A 51 -2.97 -4.24 4.28
CA ALA A 51 -2.71 -5.19 3.21
C ALA A 51 -1.25 -5.67 3.20
N TYR A 52 -1.06 -6.97 3.37
CA TYR A 52 0.20 -7.63 3.03
C TYR A 52 0.34 -7.70 1.51
N ARG A 53 1.55 -7.41 1.03
CA ARG A 53 1.86 -7.47 -0.40
C ARG A 53 3.16 -8.20 -0.62
N ALA A 54 3.15 -9.10 -1.58
CA ALA A 54 4.35 -9.82 -1.99
C ALA A 54 4.36 -10.00 -3.51
N THR A 55 5.56 -10.06 -4.06
CA THR A 55 5.77 -10.54 -5.42
C THR A 55 6.65 -11.78 -5.34
N VAL A 56 6.21 -12.86 -5.96
CA VAL A 56 6.90 -14.15 -5.96
C VAL A 56 7.41 -14.44 -7.37
N ASP A 57 8.62 -14.99 -7.48
CA ASP A 57 9.15 -15.46 -8.76
C ASP A 57 8.29 -16.64 -9.26
N VAL A 58 7.81 -16.54 -10.50
CA VAL A 58 6.97 -17.57 -11.12
C VAL A 58 7.71 -18.90 -11.23
N GLU A 59 9.03 -18.91 -11.47
CA GLU A 59 9.81 -20.15 -11.53
C GLU A 59 9.85 -20.87 -10.18
N ARG A 60 9.81 -20.14 -9.06
CA ARG A 60 9.70 -20.77 -7.74
C ARG A 60 8.36 -21.47 -7.56
N ILE A 61 7.26 -20.84 -8.00
CA ILE A 61 5.91 -21.42 -7.93
C ILE A 61 5.79 -22.63 -8.86
N LYS A 62 6.35 -22.57 -10.08
CA LYS A 62 6.34 -23.71 -11.03
C LYS A 62 7.02 -24.95 -10.47
N ASN A 63 8.11 -24.75 -9.72
CA ASN A 63 8.90 -25.84 -9.15
C ASN A 63 8.32 -26.39 -7.84
N ASP A 64 7.26 -25.78 -7.31
CA ASP A 64 6.54 -26.26 -6.14
C ASP A 64 5.23 -26.95 -6.57
N PRO A 65 5.09 -28.27 -6.35
CA PRO A 65 3.90 -29.01 -6.78
C PRO A 65 2.59 -28.46 -6.19
N GLU A 66 2.62 -27.90 -4.98
CA GLU A 66 1.41 -27.48 -4.27
C GLU A 66 0.76 -26.21 -4.88
N PRO A 67 1.46 -25.10 -5.14
CA PRO A 67 0.89 -23.91 -5.77
C PRO A 67 1.02 -23.87 -7.29
N SER A 68 1.71 -24.82 -7.93
CA SER A 68 1.97 -24.81 -9.38
C SER A 68 0.70 -24.62 -10.24
N TRP A 69 -0.43 -25.19 -9.81
CA TRP A 69 -1.71 -25.10 -10.50
C TRP A 69 -2.23 -23.67 -10.66
N LEU A 70 -1.78 -22.73 -9.81
CA LEU A 70 -2.11 -21.30 -9.92
C LEU A 70 -1.58 -20.68 -11.22
N LEU A 71 -0.61 -21.35 -11.88
CA LEU A 71 0.01 -20.90 -13.12
C LEU A 71 -0.54 -21.60 -14.37
N ASP A 72 -1.36 -22.65 -14.23
CA ASP A 72 -1.86 -23.46 -15.35
C ASP A 72 -2.65 -22.64 -16.36
N ARG A 73 -3.33 -21.58 -15.89
CA ARG A 73 -4.05 -20.64 -16.72
C ARG A 73 -3.74 -19.22 -16.29
N PRO A 74 -3.52 -18.28 -17.23
CA PRO A 74 -3.47 -16.87 -16.91
C PRO A 74 -4.77 -16.49 -16.20
N SER A 75 -4.68 -16.19 -14.91
CA SER A 75 -5.83 -15.98 -14.06
C SER A 75 -5.56 -14.83 -13.09
N LEU A 76 -6.61 -14.06 -12.87
CA LEU A 76 -6.76 -13.20 -11.71
C LEU A 76 -7.62 -13.99 -10.75
N ASN A 77 -7.03 -14.38 -9.62
CA ASN A 77 -7.73 -15.13 -8.61
C ASN A 77 -8.07 -14.20 -7.45
N LEU A 78 -9.35 -14.22 -7.05
CA LEU A 78 -9.85 -13.50 -5.90
C LEU A 78 -10.45 -14.52 -4.93
N TRP A 79 -9.84 -14.66 -3.76
CA TRP A 79 -10.36 -15.49 -2.68
C TRP A 79 -10.93 -14.59 -1.61
N LEU A 80 -12.19 -14.82 -1.28
CA LEU A 80 -12.91 -14.13 -0.24
C LEU A 80 -13.15 -15.14 0.88
N ASP A 81 -13.00 -14.72 2.13
CA ASP A 81 -13.53 -15.51 3.24
C ASP A 81 -15.06 -15.65 3.11
N SER A 82 -15.58 -16.78 3.57
CA SER A 82 -16.98 -17.20 3.37
C SER A 82 -17.93 -16.19 4.00
N VAL A 83 -18.72 -15.53 3.16
CA VAL A 83 -19.74 -14.57 3.60
C VAL A 83 -20.95 -15.34 4.10
N ASP A 84 -20.98 -15.72 5.38
CA ASP A 84 -22.27 -15.97 6.02
C ASP A 84 -23.01 -14.64 6.08
N PHE A 85 -23.92 -14.42 5.12
CA PHE A 85 -24.68 -13.18 4.90
C PHE A 85 -25.46 -12.70 6.14
N LEU A 86 -25.63 -13.55 7.15
CA LEU A 86 -26.32 -13.26 8.42
C LEU A 86 -25.38 -13.08 9.63
N VAL A 87 -24.07 -13.26 9.47
CA VAL A 87 -23.09 -13.07 10.54
C VAL A 87 -22.16 -11.94 10.14
N ARG A 88 -22.32 -10.78 10.80
CA ARG A 88 -21.37 -9.65 10.75
C ARG A 88 -20.01 -9.97 11.41
N VAL A 89 -19.54 -11.22 11.32
CA VAL A 89 -18.37 -11.77 12.04
C VAL A 89 -17.67 -12.84 11.18
N GLY A 90 -17.54 -12.62 9.86
CA GLY A 90 -16.55 -13.34 9.04
C GLY A 90 -15.18 -12.67 9.18
N ASP A 91 -14.10 -13.44 9.10
CA ASP A 91 -12.73 -12.91 9.12
C ASP A 91 -12.58 -12.10 7.82
N GLN A 92 -12.55 -10.75 7.87
CA GLN A 92 -12.64 -9.88 6.66
C GLN A 92 -11.36 -9.89 5.82
N ARG A 93 -10.93 -11.08 5.42
CA ARG A 93 -9.69 -11.35 4.70
C ARG A 93 -10.02 -11.65 3.25
N HIS A 94 -9.28 -10.99 2.37
CA HIS A 94 -9.39 -11.25 0.95
C HIS A 94 -8.01 -11.26 0.32
N VAL A 95 -7.79 -12.24 -0.54
CA VAL A 95 -6.53 -12.41 -1.28
C VAL A 95 -6.82 -12.19 -2.75
N MET A 96 -6.00 -11.38 -3.40
CA MET A 96 -5.97 -11.21 -4.84
C MET A 96 -4.60 -11.60 -5.36
N THR A 97 -4.56 -12.47 -6.37
CA THR A 97 -3.32 -12.80 -7.07
C THR A 97 -3.47 -12.73 -8.58
N TYR A 98 -2.36 -12.41 -9.24
CA TYR A 98 -2.26 -12.38 -10.69
C TYR A 98 -0.80 -12.32 -11.13
N ILE A 99 -0.54 -12.79 -12.35
CA ILE A 99 0.80 -12.74 -12.96
C ILE A 99 1.03 -11.35 -13.56
N ILE A 100 2.21 -10.78 -13.32
CA ILE A 100 2.71 -9.50 -13.83
C ILE A 100 4.08 -9.68 -14.50
N GLY A 101 4.65 -8.58 -15.03
CA GLY A 101 6.02 -8.57 -15.52
C GLY A 101 6.28 -9.54 -16.68
N ALA A 102 5.34 -9.62 -17.62
CA ALA A 102 5.39 -10.52 -18.78
C ALA A 102 5.56 -12.01 -18.40
N GLY A 103 4.91 -12.46 -17.33
CA GLY A 103 4.92 -13.86 -16.94
C GLY A 103 5.96 -14.26 -15.91
N LYS A 104 6.78 -13.32 -15.43
CA LYS A 104 7.94 -13.61 -14.55
C LYS A 104 7.65 -13.48 -13.07
N SER A 105 6.60 -12.75 -12.71
CA SER A 105 6.31 -12.40 -11.32
C SER A 105 4.85 -12.63 -11.00
N PHE A 106 4.58 -13.22 -9.85
CA PHE A 106 3.25 -13.48 -9.33
C PHE A 106 2.98 -12.48 -8.21
N ASN A 107 2.07 -11.54 -8.44
CA ASN A 107 1.66 -10.56 -7.44
C ASN A 107 0.63 -11.18 -6.50
N MET A 108 0.78 -10.91 -5.21
CA MET A 108 -0.17 -11.26 -4.16
C MET A 108 -0.46 -10.04 -3.29
N ALA A 109 -1.75 -9.77 -3.06
CA ALA A 109 -2.23 -8.81 -2.09
C ALA A 109 -3.24 -9.49 -1.17
N LEU A 110 -3.00 -9.45 0.13
CA LEU A 110 -3.91 -9.96 1.16
C LEU A 110 -4.32 -8.78 2.03
N SER A 111 -5.59 -8.41 1.99
CA SER A 111 -6.14 -7.44 2.92
C SER A 111 -6.73 -8.13 4.14
N HIS A 112 -6.62 -7.51 5.31
CA HIS A 112 -7.17 -8.01 6.56
C HIS A 112 -7.57 -6.83 7.48
N PRO A 113 -8.41 -7.07 8.49
CA PRO A 113 -8.65 -6.10 9.55
C PRO A 113 -7.36 -5.71 10.26
N ASP A 114 -7.13 -4.42 10.42
CA ASP A 114 -6.00 -3.89 11.17
C ASP A 114 -6.37 -2.51 11.74
N HIS A 115 -6.05 -2.32 13.02
CA HIS A 115 -6.30 -1.08 13.74
C HIS A 115 -5.01 -0.45 14.29
N SER A 116 -3.85 -1.03 13.97
CA SER A 116 -2.55 -0.43 14.24
C SER A 116 -2.37 0.86 13.45
N ASP A 117 -1.48 1.73 13.93
CA ASP A 117 -1.14 2.98 13.27
C ASP A 117 -0.14 2.69 12.14
N PRO A 118 -0.47 2.93 10.85
CA PRO A 118 0.46 2.65 9.76
C PRO A 118 1.76 3.45 9.83
N SER A 119 1.80 4.54 10.61
CA SER A 119 3.02 5.32 10.82
C SER A 119 4.06 4.60 11.69
N THR A 120 3.67 3.54 12.41
CA THR A 120 4.58 2.74 13.23
C THR A 120 5.12 1.51 12.50
N TRP A 121 4.69 1.26 11.25
CA TRP A 121 5.14 0.09 10.49
C TRP A 121 6.58 0.26 10.01
N ASP A 122 7.41 -0.75 10.25
CA ASP A 122 8.77 -0.85 9.71
C ASP A 122 8.87 -2.09 8.80
N GLN A 123 9.23 -1.87 7.54
CA GLN A 123 9.42 -2.96 6.58
C GLN A 123 10.57 -3.90 6.99
N ALA A 124 11.52 -3.44 7.79
CA ALA A 124 12.62 -4.27 8.28
C ALA A 124 12.17 -5.29 9.34
N THR A 125 11.09 -5.01 10.09
CA THR A 125 10.55 -5.87 11.15
C THR A 125 9.25 -6.55 10.77
N ALA A 126 8.70 -6.27 9.58
CA ALA A 126 7.41 -6.77 9.09
C ALA A 126 7.21 -8.30 9.06
N LEU A 127 8.26 -9.11 9.28
CA LEU A 127 8.16 -10.56 9.41
C LEU A 127 8.19 -11.07 10.87
N ALA A 128 8.58 -10.21 11.81
CA ALA A 128 8.76 -10.53 13.22
C ALA A 128 7.68 -9.94 14.13
N ASP A 129 7.02 -8.87 13.65
CA ASP A 129 5.85 -8.24 14.29
C ASP A 129 4.57 -9.06 14.05
#